data_AF-A0A972ABP1-F1
#
_entry.id   AF-A0A972ABP1-F1
#
_cell.length_a   1.000
_cell.length_b   1.000
_cell.length_c   1.000
_cell.angle_alpha   90.00
_cell.angle_beta   90.00
_cell.angle_gamma   90.00
#
_symmetry.space_group_name_H-M   'P 1'
#
loop_
_entity.id
_entity.type
_entity.pdbx_description
1 polymer ?
#
loop_
_entity_poly.entity_id
_entity_poly.type
_entity_poly.pdbx_seq_one_letter_code
_entity_poly.pdbx_strand_id
1 'polypeptide(L)'
;MDIEQLLKELDSAQTNEEIGRIGEEILELDSNNPYGKLAIWQSMEYEESLDSLDILKEALDAIRAIVEAKNLTTTVDEDRDSDVYCTILMNLGFCLLAREDNEEALSVAREFVSFDIEGLFPSRELLYIVMLSLQQYKDLLATLEASNSESVIGEHVRAIALLETGADEADIRDAVIYAISLAPDVPFFVLNLWDFPEDEEEIDEELEDSVNYSIYLTAPWSATDDRLAAISAPTFLFGFLTERLDDEKEIQALKEGYSGVGLLPEVEAAKKRVEAMEEELKDPDEVDAFALAETAAILEMLFSE
;
A
#
# COMPACT_ATOMS: atom_id res chain seq x y z
N MET A 1 -25.15 -13.36 -29.63
CA MET A 1 -25.29 -12.56 -28.40
C MET A 1 -24.99 -11.12 -28.78
N ASP A 2 -25.63 -10.13 -28.15
CA ASP A 2 -25.19 -8.74 -28.30
C ASP A 2 -24.20 -8.37 -27.17
N ILE A 3 -23.52 -7.24 -27.31
CA ILE A 3 -22.51 -6.79 -26.33
C ILE A 3 -23.14 -6.61 -24.94
N GLU A 4 -24.36 -6.09 -24.85
CA GLU A 4 -25.03 -5.86 -23.56
C GLU A 4 -25.32 -7.17 -22.81
N GLN A 5 -25.66 -8.25 -23.53
CA GLN A 5 -25.79 -9.58 -22.94
C GLN A 5 -24.44 -10.10 -22.43
N LEU A 6 -23.38 -9.95 -23.23
CA LEU A 6 -22.03 -10.36 -22.85
C LEU A 6 -21.53 -9.60 -21.61
N LEU A 7 -21.78 -8.29 -21.52
CA LEU A 7 -21.39 -7.51 -20.35
C LEU A 7 -22.11 -7.96 -19.07
N LYS A 8 -23.38 -8.38 -19.16
CA LYS A 8 -24.10 -8.95 -18.01
C LYS A 8 -23.57 -10.32 -17.61
N GLU A 9 -23.13 -11.12 -18.56
CA GLU A 9 -22.43 -12.38 -18.26
C GLU A 9 -21.09 -12.09 -17.57
N LEU A 10 -20.34 -11.10 -18.07
CA LEU A 10 -19.06 -10.66 -17.49
C LEU A 10 -19.20 -10.22 -16.03
N ASP A 11 -20.23 -9.43 -15.70
CA ASP A 11 -20.52 -8.99 -14.32
C ASP A 11 -20.75 -10.16 -13.33
N SER A 12 -21.03 -11.37 -13.84
CA SER A 12 -21.34 -12.57 -13.04
C SER A 12 -20.30 -13.69 -13.17
N ALA A 13 -19.25 -13.48 -13.97
CA ALA A 13 -18.20 -14.47 -14.17
C ALA A 13 -17.38 -14.67 -12.89
N GLN A 14 -17.01 -15.92 -12.60
CA GLN A 14 -16.32 -16.26 -11.34
C GLN A 14 -14.91 -16.81 -11.55
N THR A 15 -14.50 -17.02 -12.81
CA THR A 15 -13.21 -17.63 -13.15
C THR A 15 -12.51 -16.86 -14.26
N ASN A 16 -11.18 -16.86 -14.24
CA ASN A 16 -10.36 -16.23 -15.28
C ASN A 16 -10.67 -16.83 -16.67
N GLU A 17 -10.96 -18.13 -16.76
CA GLU A 17 -11.35 -18.78 -18.03
C GLU A 17 -12.68 -18.23 -18.57
N GLU A 18 -13.69 -18.02 -17.70
CA GLU A 18 -14.96 -17.42 -18.09
C GLU A 18 -14.80 -15.96 -18.51
N ILE A 19 -14.05 -15.17 -17.72
CA ILE A 19 -13.76 -13.76 -18.00
C ILE A 19 -13.06 -13.62 -19.36
N GLY A 20 -12.02 -14.41 -19.60
CA GLY A 20 -11.26 -14.40 -20.85
C GLY A 20 -12.13 -14.74 -22.05
N ARG A 21 -12.89 -15.85 -21.99
CA ARG A 21 -13.80 -16.26 -23.07
C ARG A 21 -14.83 -15.17 -23.41
N ILE A 22 -15.45 -14.57 -22.38
CA ILE A 22 -16.45 -13.50 -22.60
C ILE A 22 -15.77 -12.27 -23.21
N GLY A 23 -14.56 -11.93 -22.76
CA GLY A 23 -13.74 -10.87 -23.36
C GLY A 23 -13.46 -11.10 -24.84
N GLU A 24 -13.09 -12.32 -25.23
CA GLU A 24 -12.87 -12.70 -26.64
C GLU A 24 -14.14 -12.50 -27.49
N GLU A 25 -15.29 -12.97 -27.00
CA GLU A 25 -16.57 -12.83 -27.70
C GLU A 25 -16.99 -11.35 -27.86
N ILE A 26 -16.70 -10.49 -26.88
CA ILE A 26 -16.92 -9.05 -26.99
C ILE A 26 -16.02 -8.46 -28.09
N LEU A 27 -14.74 -8.82 -28.12
CA LEU A 27 -13.77 -8.29 -29.08
C LEU A 27 -13.99 -8.82 -30.51
N GLU A 28 -14.62 -9.98 -30.69
CA GLU A 28 -15.08 -10.44 -32.00
C GLU A 28 -16.20 -9.56 -32.57
N LEU A 29 -17.07 -9.02 -31.71
CA LEU A 29 -18.16 -8.13 -32.11
C LEU A 29 -17.68 -6.68 -32.28
N ASP A 30 -16.80 -6.22 -31.40
CA ASP A 30 -16.17 -4.91 -31.44
C ASP A 30 -14.73 -4.98 -30.91
N SER A 31 -13.76 -5.03 -31.81
CA SER A 31 -12.34 -5.15 -31.49
C SER A 31 -11.77 -3.98 -30.67
N ASN A 32 -12.47 -2.85 -30.62
CA ASN A 32 -12.04 -1.69 -29.83
C ASN A 32 -12.82 -1.51 -28.53
N ASN A 33 -13.61 -2.52 -28.14
CA ASN A 33 -14.44 -2.44 -26.95
C ASN A 33 -13.57 -2.47 -25.67
N PRO A 34 -13.66 -1.45 -24.78
CA PRO A 34 -12.80 -1.35 -23.61
C PRO A 34 -13.06 -2.46 -22.58
N TYR A 35 -14.31 -2.91 -22.42
CA TYR A 35 -14.67 -3.97 -21.47
C TYR A 35 -14.06 -5.31 -21.89
N GLY A 36 -14.11 -5.64 -23.19
CA GLY A 36 -13.49 -6.86 -23.71
C GLY A 36 -11.98 -6.85 -23.51
N LYS A 37 -11.31 -5.72 -23.75
CA LYS A 37 -9.86 -5.57 -23.54
C LYS A 37 -9.47 -5.71 -22.07
N LEU A 38 -10.21 -5.07 -21.17
CA LEU A 38 -9.99 -5.20 -19.73
C LEU A 38 -10.19 -6.66 -19.27
N ALA A 39 -11.27 -7.32 -19.71
CA ALA A 39 -11.54 -8.72 -19.36
C ALA A 39 -10.42 -9.66 -19.79
N ILE A 40 -9.93 -9.52 -21.03
CA ILE A 40 -8.78 -10.30 -21.52
C ILE A 40 -7.57 -10.08 -20.63
N TRP A 41 -7.25 -8.82 -20.32
CA TRP A 41 -6.10 -8.51 -19.47
C TRP A 41 -6.24 -9.09 -18.06
N GLN A 42 -7.42 -9.00 -17.44
CA GLN A 42 -7.69 -9.54 -16.10
C GLN A 42 -7.64 -11.07 -16.06
N SER A 43 -7.85 -11.75 -17.19
CA SER A 43 -7.74 -13.21 -17.28
C SER A 43 -6.30 -13.73 -17.42
N MET A 44 -5.33 -12.84 -17.63
CA MET A 44 -3.92 -13.21 -17.78
C MET A 44 -3.26 -13.48 -16.43
N GLU A 45 -2.26 -14.36 -16.44
CA GLU A 45 -1.35 -14.51 -15.31
C GLU A 45 -0.51 -13.24 -15.12
N TYR A 46 -0.05 -12.98 -13.90
CA TYR A 46 0.63 -11.73 -13.53
C TYR A 46 1.82 -11.37 -14.45
N GLU A 47 2.68 -12.32 -14.79
CA GLU A 47 3.83 -12.05 -15.69
C GLU A 47 3.37 -11.67 -17.11
N GLU A 48 2.33 -12.34 -17.63
CA GLU A 48 1.77 -12.06 -18.95
C GLU A 48 1.04 -10.71 -18.98
N SER A 49 0.33 -10.38 -17.91
CA SER A 49 -0.42 -9.13 -17.78
C SER A 49 0.54 -7.92 -17.74
N LEU A 50 1.68 -8.05 -17.05
CA LEU A 50 2.74 -7.04 -17.04
C LEU A 50 3.38 -6.83 -18.42
N ASP A 51 3.49 -7.86 -19.25
CA ASP A 51 4.04 -7.74 -20.61
C ASP A 51 3.03 -7.24 -21.65
N SER A 52 1.75 -7.19 -21.28
CA SER A 52 0.65 -6.88 -22.20
C SER A 52 0.02 -5.50 -21.99
N LEU A 53 0.73 -4.53 -21.40
CA LEU A 53 0.15 -3.22 -21.03
C LEU A 53 -0.45 -2.41 -22.19
N ASP A 54 -0.04 -2.66 -23.43
CA ASP A 54 -0.63 -2.01 -24.60
C ASP A 54 -2.14 -2.27 -24.68
N ILE A 55 -2.64 -3.43 -24.23
CA ILE A 55 -4.08 -3.73 -24.21
C ILE A 55 -4.83 -2.79 -23.25
N LEU A 56 -4.25 -2.48 -22.09
CA LEU A 56 -4.82 -1.55 -21.11
C LEU A 56 -4.74 -0.11 -21.60
N LYS A 57 -3.64 0.28 -22.28
CA LYS A 57 -3.52 1.61 -22.90
C LYS A 57 -4.59 1.83 -23.97
N GLU A 58 -4.80 0.83 -24.83
CA GLU A 58 -5.86 0.90 -25.84
C GLU A 58 -7.27 0.87 -25.22
N ALA A 59 -7.48 0.10 -24.14
CA ALA A 59 -8.73 0.10 -23.39
C ALA A 59 -8.99 1.47 -22.77
N LEU A 60 -7.96 2.09 -22.20
CA LEU A 60 -8.00 3.41 -21.59
C LEU A 60 -8.44 4.49 -22.61
N ASP A 61 -7.83 4.49 -23.79
CA ASP A 61 -8.20 5.41 -24.86
C ASP A 61 -9.66 5.23 -25.33
N ALA A 62 -10.13 3.99 -25.38
CA ALA A 62 -11.51 3.70 -25.77
C ALA A 62 -12.53 4.12 -24.70
N ILE A 63 -12.27 3.84 -23.42
CA ILE A 63 -13.19 4.20 -22.32
C ILE A 63 -13.20 5.72 -22.06
N ARG A 64 -12.07 6.43 -22.25
CA ARG A 64 -12.01 7.91 -22.16
C ARG A 64 -13.04 8.58 -23.06
N ALA A 65 -13.15 8.11 -24.31
CA ALA A 65 -14.13 8.65 -25.26
C ALA A 65 -15.58 8.45 -24.79
N ILE A 66 -15.86 7.36 -24.07
CA ILE A 66 -17.19 7.08 -23.51
C ILE A 66 -17.47 7.98 -22.31
N VAL A 67 -16.51 8.09 -21.38
CA VAL A 67 -16.57 8.96 -20.20
C VAL A 67 -16.79 10.42 -20.58
N GLU A 68 -16.03 10.93 -21.54
CA GLU A 68 -16.18 12.29 -22.07
C GLU A 68 -17.55 12.51 -22.71
N ALA A 69 -18.01 11.56 -23.55
CA ALA A 69 -19.29 11.69 -24.24
C ALA A 69 -20.49 11.70 -23.26
N LYS A 70 -20.39 10.95 -22.17
CA LYS A 70 -21.41 10.87 -21.13
C LYS A 70 -21.30 11.99 -20.08
N ASN A 71 -20.21 12.76 -20.07
CA ASN A 71 -19.87 13.70 -18.99
C ASN A 71 -19.96 13.04 -17.62
N LEU A 72 -19.44 11.82 -17.49
CA LEU A 72 -19.48 11.09 -16.23
C LEU A 72 -18.67 11.85 -15.17
N THR A 73 -19.26 11.97 -14.00
CA THR A 73 -18.63 12.52 -12.80
C THR A 73 -18.59 11.45 -11.72
N THR A 74 -17.69 11.64 -10.76
CA THR A 74 -17.18 10.73 -9.73
C THR A 74 -18.21 10.12 -8.75
N THR A 75 -19.51 10.30 -8.97
CA THR A 75 -20.55 9.56 -8.27
C THR A 75 -20.64 8.18 -8.91
N VAL A 76 -19.72 7.30 -8.49
CA VAL A 76 -19.44 5.96 -9.03
C VAL A 76 -20.55 4.95 -8.71
N ASP A 77 -21.43 5.23 -7.74
CA ASP A 77 -22.49 4.32 -7.38
C ASP A 77 -23.37 4.00 -8.60
N GLU A 78 -23.19 2.78 -9.13
CA GLU A 78 -23.97 2.10 -10.17
C GLU A 78 -23.63 2.41 -11.66
N ASP A 79 -22.50 3.05 -11.99
CA ASP A 79 -22.09 3.23 -13.40
C ASP A 79 -20.88 2.36 -13.82
N ARG A 80 -21.16 1.34 -14.64
CA ARG A 80 -20.15 0.37 -15.15
C ARG A 80 -18.98 1.06 -15.85
N ASP A 81 -19.21 2.16 -16.56
CA ASP A 81 -18.15 2.82 -17.33
C ASP A 81 -17.15 3.52 -16.42
N SER A 82 -17.65 4.14 -15.35
CA SER A 82 -16.84 4.78 -14.32
C SER A 82 -15.99 3.75 -13.58
N ASP A 83 -16.59 2.61 -13.21
CA ASP A 83 -15.89 1.50 -12.58
C ASP A 83 -14.78 0.91 -13.48
N VAL A 84 -15.10 0.65 -14.74
CA VAL A 84 -14.13 0.14 -15.74
C VAL A 84 -13.02 1.14 -16.00
N TYR A 85 -13.34 2.44 -16.06
CA TYR A 85 -12.33 3.48 -16.25
C TYR A 85 -11.35 3.55 -15.07
N CYS A 86 -11.87 3.58 -13.84
CA CYS A 86 -11.04 3.53 -12.63
C CYS A 86 -10.23 2.24 -12.55
N THR A 87 -10.81 1.09 -12.88
CA THR A 87 -10.14 -0.20 -12.88
C THR A 87 -8.99 -0.23 -13.89
N ILE A 88 -9.17 0.32 -15.09
CA ILE A 88 -8.09 0.42 -16.09
C ILE A 88 -6.98 1.35 -15.59
N LEU A 89 -7.33 2.53 -15.06
CA LEU A 89 -6.36 3.50 -14.52
C LEU A 89 -5.54 2.91 -13.37
N MET A 90 -6.20 2.21 -12.44
CA MET A 90 -5.57 1.52 -11.32
C MET A 90 -4.58 0.47 -11.81
N ASN A 91 -5.03 -0.50 -12.62
CA ASN A 91 -4.20 -1.60 -13.08
C ASN A 91 -3.04 -1.11 -13.96
N LEU A 92 -3.30 -0.22 -14.91
CA LEU A 92 -2.26 0.35 -15.75
C LEU A 92 -1.23 1.13 -14.91
N GLY A 93 -1.69 1.93 -13.96
CA GLY A 93 -0.83 2.73 -13.09
C GLY A 93 0.14 1.89 -12.25
N PHE A 94 -0.38 0.88 -11.55
CA PHE A 94 0.45 -0.02 -10.73
C PHE A 94 1.37 -0.90 -11.59
N CYS A 95 0.92 -1.35 -12.75
CA CYS A 95 1.79 -2.13 -13.65
C CYS A 95 2.91 -1.30 -14.26
N LEU A 96 2.65 -0.04 -14.64
CA LEU A 96 3.69 0.88 -15.09
C LEU A 96 4.71 1.15 -13.98
N LEU A 97 4.24 1.34 -12.74
CA LEU A 97 5.10 1.48 -11.58
C LEU A 97 5.97 0.22 -11.36
N ALA A 98 5.39 -0.98 -11.47
CA ALA A 98 6.12 -2.25 -11.35
C ALA A 98 7.19 -2.44 -12.44
N ARG A 99 6.98 -1.87 -13.64
CA ARG A 99 7.95 -1.83 -14.74
C ARG A 99 8.96 -0.68 -14.65
N GLU A 100 8.89 0.14 -13.60
CA GLU A 100 9.68 1.36 -13.42
C GLU A 100 9.44 2.43 -14.51
N ASP A 101 8.32 2.35 -15.24
CA ASP A 101 7.87 3.34 -16.23
C ASP A 101 7.22 4.56 -15.52
N ASN A 102 7.94 5.12 -14.55
CA ASN A 102 7.42 6.02 -13.51
C ASN A 102 6.81 7.33 -14.04
N GLU A 103 7.32 7.89 -15.14
CA GLU A 103 6.78 9.12 -15.73
C GLU A 103 5.41 8.89 -16.37
N GLU A 104 5.22 7.74 -17.02
CA GLU A 104 3.91 7.35 -17.57
C GLU A 104 2.94 7.00 -16.43
N ALA A 105 3.41 6.28 -15.42
CA ALA A 105 2.65 6.00 -14.20
C ALA A 105 2.17 7.30 -13.54
N LEU A 106 2.99 8.36 -13.51
CA LEU A 106 2.61 9.65 -12.92
C LEU A 106 1.49 10.33 -13.70
N SER A 107 1.53 10.23 -15.03
CA SER A 107 0.46 10.75 -15.89
C SER A 107 -0.87 10.04 -15.59
N VAL A 108 -0.83 8.70 -15.52
CA VAL A 108 -2.00 7.87 -15.20
C VAL A 108 -2.53 8.17 -13.79
N ALA A 109 -1.65 8.24 -12.79
CA ALA A 109 -2.04 8.50 -11.40
C ALA A 109 -2.70 9.88 -11.22
N ARG A 110 -2.22 10.92 -11.91
CA ARG A 110 -2.83 12.26 -11.87
C ARG A 110 -4.22 12.28 -12.49
N GLU A 111 -4.39 11.58 -13.61
CA GLU A 111 -5.70 11.40 -14.23
C GLU A 111 -6.64 10.65 -13.28
N PHE A 112 -6.15 9.58 -12.65
CA PHE A 112 -6.90 8.78 -11.72
C PHE A 112 -7.41 9.58 -10.52
N VAL A 113 -6.53 10.29 -9.81
CA VAL A 113 -6.93 11.14 -8.67
C VAL A 113 -7.89 12.26 -9.10
N SER A 114 -7.78 12.75 -10.33
CA SER A 114 -8.71 13.78 -10.84
C SER A 114 -10.12 13.24 -11.09
N PHE A 115 -10.25 11.93 -11.37
CA PHE A 115 -11.51 11.24 -11.59
C PHE A 115 -12.05 10.54 -10.33
N ASP A 116 -11.20 10.17 -9.39
CA ASP A 116 -11.59 9.55 -8.12
C ASP A 116 -11.57 10.60 -6.98
N ILE A 117 -12.45 11.61 -7.11
CA ILE A 117 -12.52 12.71 -6.14
C ILE A 117 -12.97 12.22 -4.75
N GLU A 118 -13.87 11.23 -4.72
CA GLU A 118 -14.41 10.66 -3.48
C GLU A 118 -13.42 9.73 -2.78
N GLY A 119 -12.43 9.18 -3.51
CA GLY A 119 -11.43 8.26 -2.95
C GLY A 119 -12.03 6.86 -2.74
N LEU A 120 -12.84 6.40 -3.68
CA LEU A 120 -13.41 5.05 -3.68
C LEU A 120 -12.41 4.00 -4.19
N PHE A 121 -11.37 4.46 -4.87
CA PHE A 121 -10.26 3.64 -5.35
C PHE A 121 -8.94 4.09 -4.70
N PRO A 122 -7.86 3.28 -4.77
CA PRO A 122 -6.54 3.66 -4.23
C PRO A 122 -5.79 4.66 -5.13
N SER A 123 -6.49 5.67 -5.65
CA SER A 123 -5.94 6.62 -6.62
C SER A 123 -4.86 7.52 -6.00
N ARG A 124 -5.07 7.95 -4.75
CA ARG A 124 -4.13 8.80 -4.00
C ARG A 124 -2.88 8.03 -3.61
N GLU A 125 -3.07 6.79 -3.18
CA GLU A 125 -2.01 5.84 -2.83
C GLU A 125 -1.06 5.63 -4.01
N LEU A 126 -1.62 5.33 -5.20
CA LEU A 126 -0.83 5.23 -6.43
C LEU A 126 -0.06 6.53 -6.71
N LEU A 127 -0.72 7.69 -6.62
CA LEU A 127 -0.07 8.99 -6.85
C LEU A 127 1.11 9.19 -5.90
N TYR A 128 0.94 8.91 -4.61
CA TYR A 128 1.98 9.12 -3.61
C TYR A 128 3.19 8.22 -3.86
N ILE A 129 2.96 6.93 -4.14
CA ILE A 129 4.06 5.98 -4.40
C ILE A 129 4.80 6.36 -5.68
N VAL A 130 4.10 6.74 -6.75
CA VAL A 130 4.75 7.17 -7.99
C VAL A 130 5.58 8.44 -7.77
N MET A 131 5.06 9.42 -7.04
CA MET A 131 5.81 10.63 -6.68
C MET A 131 7.06 10.29 -5.86
N LEU A 132 6.95 9.31 -4.95
CA LEU A 132 8.07 8.81 -4.17
C LEU A 132 9.13 8.14 -5.04
N SER A 133 8.73 7.28 -5.98
CA SER A 133 9.63 6.61 -6.95
C SER A 133 10.35 7.60 -7.86
N LEU A 134 9.70 8.72 -8.20
CA LEU A 134 10.30 9.84 -8.93
C LEU A 134 11.11 10.80 -8.06
N GLN A 135 11.25 10.51 -6.76
CA GLN A 135 11.99 11.33 -5.78
C GLN A 135 11.44 12.77 -5.68
N GLN A 136 10.14 12.95 -5.93
CA GLN A 136 9.45 14.25 -5.85
C GLN A 136 9.07 14.59 -4.40
N TYR A 137 9.99 14.40 -3.45
CA TYR A 137 9.69 14.40 -2.01
C TYR A 137 9.00 15.68 -1.51
N LYS A 138 9.45 16.86 -1.97
CA LYS A 138 8.86 18.14 -1.54
C LYS A 138 7.44 18.32 -2.06
N ASP A 139 7.20 17.94 -3.31
CA ASP A 139 5.87 18.02 -3.91
C ASP A 139 4.94 16.97 -3.31
N LEU A 140 5.48 15.79 -2.96
CA LEU A 140 4.76 14.73 -2.25
C LEU A 140 4.29 15.23 -0.88
N LEU A 141 5.18 15.81 -0.08
CA LEU A 141 4.83 16.38 1.23
C LEU A 141 3.76 17.48 1.10
N ALA A 142 3.88 18.37 0.12
CA ALA A 142 2.87 19.39 -0.14
C ALA A 142 1.52 18.79 -0.58
N THR A 143 1.55 17.69 -1.34
CA THR A 143 0.33 16.98 -1.78
C THR A 143 -0.36 16.31 -0.59
N LEU A 144 0.40 15.63 0.28
CA LEU A 144 -0.09 15.02 1.51
C LEU A 144 -0.68 16.07 2.47
N GLU A 145 -0.06 17.24 2.60
CA GLU A 145 -0.55 18.33 3.45
C GLU A 145 -1.83 18.99 2.89
N ALA A 146 -2.00 18.99 1.57
CA ALA A 146 -3.21 19.48 0.92
C ALA A 146 -4.36 18.46 0.92
N SER A 147 -4.07 17.18 1.20
CA SER A 147 -5.08 16.13 1.31
C SER A 147 -5.93 16.32 2.57
N ASN A 148 -7.23 16.08 2.46
CA ASN A 148 -8.14 16.05 3.61
C ASN A 148 -8.36 14.63 4.15
N SER A 149 -7.75 13.61 3.54
CA SER A 149 -7.83 12.21 3.98
C SER A 149 -6.46 11.70 4.39
N GLU A 150 -6.38 11.18 5.61
CA GLU A 150 -5.27 10.37 6.10
C GLU A 150 -5.40 8.95 5.55
N SER A 151 -4.26 8.34 5.17
CA SER A 151 -4.19 6.92 4.82
C SER A 151 -2.85 6.33 5.28
N VAL A 152 -2.84 5.01 5.54
CA VAL A 152 -1.66 4.26 6.00
C VAL A 152 -0.48 4.48 5.05
N ILE A 153 -0.70 4.26 3.74
CA ILE A 153 0.32 4.47 2.72
C ILE A 153 0.80 5.93 2.71
N GLY A 154 -0.13 6.90 2.82
CA GLY A 154 0.19 8.33 2.86
C GLY A 154 1.14 8.71 3.98
N GLU A 155 0.98 8.12 5.17
CA GLU A 155 1.86 8.42 6.31
C GLU A 155 3.20 7.67 6.24
N HIS A 156 3.22 6.44 5.71
CA HIS A 156 4.50 5.76 5.45
C HIS A 156 5.35 6.51 4.40
N VAL A 157 4.75 6.95 3.28
CA VAL A 157 5.49 7.71 2.27
C VAL A 157 5.84 9.13 2.75
N ARG A 158 5.06 9.71 3.68
CA ARG A 158 5.45 10.94 4.41
C ARG A 158 6.73 10.71 5.20
N ALA A 159 6.81 9.65 5.99
CA ALA A 159 7.98 9.32 6.79
C ALA A 159 9.22 9.13 5.92
N ILE A 160 9.09 8.41 4.79
CA ILE A 160 10.18 8.26 3.81
C ILE A 160 10.58 9.63 3.23
N ALA A 161 9.62 10.46 2.83
CA ALA A 161 9.92 11.77 2.25
C ALA A 161 10.61 12.72 3.24
N LEU A 162 10.26 12.67 4.53
CA LEU A 162 10.94 13.42 5.60
C LEU A 162 12.38 12.93 5.78
N LEU A 163 12.59 11.62 5.80
CA LEU A 163 13.93 11.02 5.85
C LEU A 163 14.79 11.47 4.66
N GLU A 164 14.27 11.37 3.44
CA GLU A 164 14.98 11.69 2.19
C GLU A 164 15.27 13.19 2.03
N THR A 165 14.45 14.04 2.66
CA THR A 165 14.69 15.49 2.66
C THR A 165 15.62 15.94 3.78
N GLY A 166 16.04 15.03 4.67
CA GLY A 166 16.88 15.34 5.83
C GLY A 166 16.17 16.25 6.83
N ALA A 167 14.90 15.94 7.12
CA ALA A 167 14.17 16.58 8.22
C ALA A 167 14.86 16.32 9.58
N ASP A 168 14.38 16.97 10.64
CA ASP A 168 14.91 16.74 11.99
C ASP A 168 14.73 15.27 12.40
N GLU A 169 15.70 14.70 13.11
CA GLU A 169 15.65 13.29 13.53
C GLU A 169 14.41 12.99 14.38
N ALA A 170 13.95 13.94 15.20
CA ALA A 170 12.72 13.80 15.97
C ALA A 170 11.49 13.77 15.06
N ASP A 171 11.43 14.65 14.05
CA ASP A 171 10.31 14.70 13.09
C ASP A 171 10.23 13.40 12.26
N ILE A 172 11.38 12.85 11.86
CA ILE A 172 11.44 11.58 11.12
C ILE A 172 10.97 10.43 12.02
N ARG A 173 11.50 10.32 13.24
CA ARG A 173 11.11 9.29 14.20
C ARG A 173 9.61 9.35 14.48
N ASP A 174 9.08 10.53 14.76
CA ASP A 174 7.67 10.71 15.10
C ASP A 174 6.77 10.34 13.90
N ALA A 175 7.17 10.69 12.67
CA ALA A 175 6.46 10.28 11.46
C ALA A 175 6.51 8.76 11.23
N VAL A 176 7.65 8.10 11.46
CA VAL A 176 7.77 6.64 11.36
C VAL A 176 6.88 5.96 12.41
N ILE A 177 6.96 6.38 13.68
CA ILE A 177 6.13 5.83 14.76
C ILE A 177 4.65 6.03 14.46
N TYR A 178 4.27 7.21 13.95
CA TYR A 178 2.89 7.49 13.59
C TYR A 178 2.40 6.60 12.45
N ALA A 179 3.20 6.42 11.40
CA ALA A 179 2.86 5.52 10.31
C ALA A 179 2.64 4.07 10.80
N ILE A 180 3.53 3.58 11.67
CA ILE A 180 3.37 2.25 12.31
C ILE A 180 2.08 2.20 13.13
N SER A 181 1.73 3.26 13.86
CA SER A 181 0.52 3.27 14.70
C SER A 181 -0.79 3.14 13.93
N LEU A 182 -0.82 3.51 12.64
CA LEU A 182 -2.01 3.38 11.81
C LEU A 182 -2.24 1.95 11.31
N ALA A 183 -1.18 1.17 11.17
CA ALA A 183 -1.24 -0.24 10.79
C ALA A 183 -0.04 -0.99 11.39
N PRO A 184 -0.13 -1.40 12.68
CA PRO A 184 1.01 -1.94 13.43
C PRO A 184 1.65 -3.19 12.82
N ASP A 185 0.89 -3.96 12.05
CA ASP A 185 1.34 -5.23 11.47
C ASP A 185 2.06 -5.06 10.11
N VAL A 186 1.80 -3.97 9.37
CA VAL A 186 2.40 -3.69 8.05
C VAL A 186 3.94 -3.74 8.06
N PRO A 187 4.64 -3.12 9.02
CA PRO A 187 6.10 -3.17 9.05
C PRO A 187 6.69 -4.57 9.20
N PHE A 188 5.96 -5.53 9.82
CA PHE A 188 6.45 -6.89 10.00
C PHE A 188 6.52 -7.66 8.68
N PHE A 189 5.52 -7.47 7.81
CA PHE A 189 5.56 -7.99 6.43
C PHE A 189 6.62 -7.27 5.59
N VAL A 190 6.70 -5.93 5.66
CA VAL A 190 7.68 -5.15 4.91
C VAL A 190 9.13 -5.54 5.24
N LEU A 191 9.40 -5.88 6.50
CA LEU A 191 10.72 -6.33 6.97
C LEU A 191 10.95 -7.84 6.81
N ASN A 192 9.97 -8.58 6.29
CA ASN A 192 10.01 -10.03 6.16
C ASN A 192 10.25 -10.74 7.51
N LEU A 193 9.71 -10.16 8.60
CA LEU A 193 9.61 -10.81 9.91
C LEU A 193 8.43 -11.78 9.93
N TRP A 194 7.36 -11.41 9.23
CA TRP A 194 6.22 -12.27 8.96
C TRP A 194 6.20 -12.63 7.47
N ASP A 195 5.89 -13.88 7.17
CA ASP A 195 5.70 -14.36 5.81
C ASP A 195 4.36 -13.87 5.26
N PHE A 196 4.32 -13.48 3.98
CA PHE A 196 3.05 -13.24 3.30
C PHE A 196 2.24 -14.54 3.22
N PRO A 197 0.92 -14.51 3.49
CA PRO A 197 0.06 -15.69 3.32
C PRO A 197 0.14 -16.22 1.89
N GLU A 198 0.21 -17.55 1.73
CA GLU A 198 0.34 -18.17 0.38
C GLU A 198 -1.02 -18.31 -0.30
N ASP A 199 -2.09 -18.54 0.47
CA ASP A 199 -3.45 -18.76 -0.02
C ASP A 199 -4.38 -17.61 0.42
N GLU A 200 -5.28 -17.16 -0.48
CA GLU A 200 -6.30 -16.14 -0.15
C GLU A 200 -7.21 -16.57 1.02
N GLU A 201 -7.41 -17.88 1.22
CA GLU A 201 -8.21 -18.41 2.34
C GLU A 201 -7.52 -18.22 3.72
N GLU A 202 -6.22 -17.92 3.74
CA GLU A 202 -5.45 -17.62 4.96
C GLU A 202 -5.52 -16.13 5.34
N ILE A 203 -5.99 -15.27 4.43
CA ILE A 203 -6.16 -13.84 4.65
C ILE A 203 -7.57 -13.62 5.22
N ASP A 204 -7.65 -13.36 6.53
CA ASP A 204 -8.90 -12.90 7.13
C ASP A 204 -9.12 -11.39 6.92
N GLU A 205 -10.33 -10.92 7.21
CA GLU A 205 -10.73 -9.50 7.03
C GLU A 205 -9.85 -8.54 7.84
N GLU A 206 -9.22 -8.99 8.95
CA GLU A 206 -8.36 -8.15 9.78
C GLU A 206 -6.95 -8.03 9.17
N LEU A 207 -6.48 -9.06 8.48
CA LEU A 207 -5.15 -9.12 7.86
C LEU A 207 -5.12 -8.57 6.42
N GLU A 208 -6.25 -8.59 5.72
CA GLU A 208 -6.36 -8.20 4.30
C GLU A 208 -5.76 -6.83 4.02
N ASP A 209 -6.15 -5.82 4.80
CA ASP A 209 -5.64 -4.46 4.66
C ASP A 209 -4.12 -4.39 4.90
N SER A 210 -3.63 -5.06 5.95
CA SER A 210 -2.20 -5.07 6.29
C SER A 210 -1.36 -5.73 5.20
N VAL A 211 -1.82 -6.84 4.63
CA VAL A 211 -1.15 -7.51 3.50
C VAL A 211 -1.13 -6.59 2.28
N ASN A 212 -2.28 -5.99 1.93
CA ASN A 212 -2.41 -5.10 0.80
C ASN A 212 -1.49 -3.87 0.92
N TYR A 213 -1.48 -3.18 2.07
CA TYR A 213 -0.58 -2.05 2.31
C TYR A 213 0.90 -2.47 2.25
N SER A 214 1.23 -3.65 2.75
CA SER A 214 2.61 -4.16 2.76
C SER A 214 3.13 -4.40 1.34
N ILE A 215 2.29 -4.90 0.42
CA ILE A 215 2.64 -5.06 -1.00
C ILE A 215 3.10 -3.72 -1.60
N TYR A 216 2.36 -2.65 -1.33
CA TYR A 216 2.66 -1.32 -1.84
C TYR A 216 3.90 -0.68 -1.18
N LEU A 217 4.20 -1.03 0.06
CA LEU A 217 5.23 -0.38 0.88
C LEU A 217 6.57 -1.11 0.91
N THR A 218 6.60 -2.40 0.54
CA THR A 218 7.82 -3.23 0.57
C THR A 218 8.94 -2.64 -0.30
N ALA A 219 8.66 -2.36 -1.57
CA ALA A 219 9.64 -1.76 -2.48
C ALA A 219 10.07 -0.34 -2.03
N PRO A 220 9.16 0.59 -1.67
CA PRO A 220 9.52 1.90 -1.14
C PRO A 220 10.48 1.90 0.06
N TRP A 221 10.21 1.08 1.08
CA TRP A 221 11.05 1.00 2.29
C TRP A 221 12.37 0.29 2.02
N SER A 222 12.38 -0.73 1.16
CA SER A 222 13.58 -1.51 0.84
C SER A 222 14.48 -0.85 -0.21
N ALA A 223 14.10 0.31 -0.75
CA ALA A 223 14.84 0.97 -1.82
C ALA A 223 16.26 1.43 -1.40
N THR A 224 16.50 1.66 -0.10
CA THR A 224 17.82 2.03 0.43
C THR A 224 18.03 1.44 1.83
N ASP A 225 19.29 1.20 2.19
CA ASP A 225 19.66 0.74 3.53
C ASP A 225 19.21 1.72 4.62
N ASP A 226 19.26 3.03 4.35
CA ASP A 226 18.87 4.08 5.30
C ASP A 226 17.36 4.05 5.59
N ARG A 227 16.52 3.87 4.56
CA ARG A 227 15.06 3.68 4.73
C ARG A 227 14.77 2.42 5.52
N LEU A 228 15.40 1.31 5.14
CA LEU A 228 15.20 0.04 5.83
C LEU A 228 15.62 0.14 7.30
N ALA A 229 16.76 0.77 7.59
CA ALA A 229 17.22 0.98 8.96
C ALA A 229 16.27 1.86 9.78
N ALA A 230 15.73 2.93 9.16
CA ALA A 230 14.83 3.87 9.82
C ALA A 230 13.53 3.22 10.31
N ILE A 231 12.94 2.28 9.55
CA ILE A 231 11.75 1.53 9.97
C ILE A 231 12.10 0.29 10.81
N SER A 232 13.26 -0.32 10.59
CA SER A 232 13.66 -1.54 11.33
C SER A 232 13.78 -1.30 12.84
N ALA A 233 14.51 -0.26 13.26
CA ALA A 233 14.74 -0.02 14.70
C ALA A 233 13.43 0.11 15.52
N PRO A 234 12.43 0.93 15.11
CA PRO A 234 11.15 0.98 15.79
C PRO A 234 10.37 -0.33 15.68
N THR A 235 10.32 -0.99 14.52
CA THR A 235 9.55 -2.24 14.35
C THR A 235 10.06 -3.37 15.21
N PHE A 236 11.38 -3.60 15.26
CA PHE A 236 11.95 -4.66 16.10
C PHE A 236 11.72 -4.40 17.60
N LEU A 237 11.87 -3.14 18.05
CA LEU A 237 11.61 -2.80 19.44
C LEU A 237 10.12 -2.95 19.77
N PHE A 238 9.24 -2.41 18.94
CA PHE A 238 7.79 -2.58 19.08
C PHE A 238 7.41 -4.06 19.13
N GLY A 239 7.89 -4.87 18.18
CA GLY A 239 7.62 -6.31 18.12
C GLY A 239 8.12 -7.08 19.34
N PHE A 240 9.28 -6.70 19.89
CA PHE A 240 9.76 -7.29 21.15
C PHE A 240 8.86 -6.93 22.34
N LEU A 241 8.37 -5.68 22.39
CA LEU A 241 7.50 -5.21 23.46
C LEU A 241 6.12 -5.88 23.43
N THR A 242 5.56 -6.12 22.24
CA THR A 242 4.20 -6.69 22.03
C THR A 242 4.20 -8.17 21.64
N GLU A 243 5.32 -8.87 21.80
CA GLU A 243 5.47 -10.31 21.47
C GLU A 243 5.22 -10.68 19.99
N ARG A 244 5.21 -9.71 19.08
CA ARG A 244 5.11 -9.94 17.63
C ARG A 244 6.44 -10.37 16.98
N LEU A 245 7.55 -10.22 17.72
CA LEU A 245 8.87 -10.73 17.34
C LEU A 245 9.12 -12.07 18.03
N ASP A 246 9.20 -13.17 17.27
CA ASP A 246 9.27 -14.53 17.80
C ASP A 246 10.60 -15.27 17.53
N ASP A 247 11.41 -14.81 16.56
CA ASP A 247 12.73 -15.40 16.29
C ASP A 247 13.73 -15.11 17.43
N GLU A 248 14.21 -16.17 18.07
CA GLU A 248 15.14 -16.09 19.21
C GLU A 248 16.46 -15.36 18.86
N LYS A 249 16.95 -15.46 17.61
CA LYS A 249 18.18 -14.79 17.19
C LYS A 249 17.95 -13.30 17.01
N GLU A 250 16.79 -12.90 16.49
CA GLU A 250 16.41 -11.50 16.33
C GLU A 250 16.22 -10.82 17.68
N ILE A 251 15.51 -11.49 18.61
CA ILE A 251 15.37 -11.03 19.99
C ILE A 251 16.75 -10.91 20.65
N GLN A 252 17.64 -11.89 20.47
CA GLN A 252 18.98 -11.86 21.04
C GLN A 252 19.80 -10.69 20.46
N ALA A 253 19.76 -10.48 19.15
CA ALA A 253 20.46 -9.38 18.48
C ALA A 253 19.97 -8.01 18.97
N LEU A 254 18.65 -7.84 19.13
CA LEU A 254 18.06 -6.64 19.70
C LEU A 254 18.58 -6.38 21.12
N LYS A 255 18.54 -7.39 21.99
CA LYS A 255 19.00 -7.26 23.39
C LYS A 255 20.49 -6.94 23.47
N GLU A 256 21.32 -7.53 22.62
CA GLU A 256 22.74 -7.22 22.53
C GLU A 256 22.98 -5.77 22.08
N GLY A 257 22.22 -5.31 21.08
CA GLY A 257 22.25 -3.93 20.59
C GLY A 257 21.95 -2.92 21.71
N TYR A 258 20.80 -3.06 22.37
CA TYR A 258 20.41 -2.18 23.47
C TYR A 258 21.31 -2.33 24.72
N SER A 259 21.89 -3.51 24.94
CA SER A 259 22.89 -3.68 26.00
C SER A 259 24.18 -2.94 25.69
N GLY A 260 24.61 -2.90 24.42
CA GLY A 260 25.83 -2.23 23.99
C GLY A 260 25.81 -0.72 24.18
N VAL A 261 24.62 -0.12 24.11
CA VAL A 261 24.35 1.31 24.37
C VAL A 261 23.82 1.60 25.78
N GLY A 262 23.70 0.57 26.63
CA GLY A 262 23.30 0.74 28.03
C GLY A 262 21.81 0.96 28.29
N LEU A 263 20.94 0.77 27.28
CA LEU A 263 19.48 0.99 27.36
C LEU A 263 18.67 -0.31 27.54
N LEU A 264 19.32 -1.48 27.64
CA LEU A 264 18.61 -2.74 27.90
C LEU A 264 17.72 -2.70 29.17
N PRO A 265 18.14 -2.08 30.30
CA PRO A 265 17.27 -1.97 31.48
C PRO A 265 15.96 -1.23 31.20
N GLU A 266 16.00 -0.18 30.39
CA GLU A 266 14.86 0.64 29.99
C GLU A 266 13.91 -0.17 29.09
N VAL A 267 14.45 -0.90 28.11
CA VAL A 267 13.70 -1.82 27.24
C VAL A 267 12.98 -2.91 28.04
N GLU A 268 13.69 -3.60 28.95
CA GLU A 268 13.11 -4.64 29.80
C GLU A 268 12.09 -4.09 30.80
N ALA A 269 12.25 -2.83 31.24
CA ALA A 269 11.26 -2.16 32.07
C ALA A 269 10.01 -1.78 31.27
N ALA A 270 10.15 -1.35 30.01
CA ALA A 270 9.04 -1.07 29.11
C ALA A 270 8.26 -2.36 28.78
N LYS A 271 8.94 -3.46 28.45
CA LYS A 271 8.29 -4.76 28.18
C LYS A 271 7.38 -5.18 29.33
N LYS A 272 7.87 -5.08 30.58
CA LYS A 272 7.05 -5.39 31.77
C LYS A 272 5.83 -4.49 31.95
N ARG A 273 5.88 -3.24 31.47
CA ARG A 273 4.72 -2.33 31.53
C ARG A 273 3.68 -2.72 30.48
N VAL A 274 4.13 -3.11 29.28
CA VAL A 274 3.26 -3.61 28.20
C VAL A 274 2.60 -4.93 28.61
N GLU A 275 3.39 -5.91 29.09
CA GLU A 275 2.88 -7.19 29.62
C GLU A 275 1.84 -6.98 30.72
N ALA A 276 2.04 -5.99 31.61
CA ALA A 276 1.07 -5.68 32.65
C ALA A 276 -0.26 -5.14 32.10
N MET A 277 -0.26 -4.41 30.97
CA MET A 277 -1.48 -3.97 30.31
C MET A 277 -2.24 -5.13 29.66
N GLU A 278 -1.52 -6.07 29.06
CA GLU A 278 -2.10 -7.29 28.50
C GLU A 278 -2.71 -8.18 29.59
N GLU A 279 -2.02 -8.35 30.73
CA GLU A 279 -2.55 -9.06 31.91
C GLU A 279 -3.81 -8.38 32.48
N GLU A 280 -3.92 -7.05 32.35
CA GLU A 280 -5.11 -6.27 32.70
C GLU A 280 -6.25 -6.38 31.68
N LEU A 281 -6.07 -7.15 30.59
CA LEU A 281 -7.01 -7.31 29.47
C LEU A 281 -7.42 -5.96 28.88
N LYS A 282 -6.43 -5.08 28.71
CA LYS A 282 -6.59 -3.84 27.94
C LYS A 282 -6.92 -4.15 26.49
N ASP A 283 -7.56 -3.17 25.86
CA ASP A 283 -7.86 -3.24 24.44
C ASP A 283 -6.55 -3.34 23.63
N PRO A 284 -6.44 -4.22 22.62
CA PRO A 284 -5.21 -4.40 21.85
C PRO A 284 -4.68 -3.09 21.25
N ASP A 285 -5.55 -2.21 20.76
CA ASP A 285 -5.14 -0.92 20.19
C ASP A 285 -4.55 0.00 21.26
N GLU A 286 -5.08 -0.06 22.50
CA GLU A 286 -4.52 0.67 23.65
C GLU A 286 -3.13 0.13 24.03
N VAL A 287 -2.92 -1.19 23.95
CA VAL A 287 -1.62 -1.82 24.21
C VAL A 287 -0.61 -1.40 23.14
N ASP A 288 -0.99 -1.43 21.87
CA ASP A 288 -0.13 -1.05 20.75
C ASP A 288 0.27 0.42 20.80
N ALA A 289 -0.71 1.31 21.05
CA ALA A 289 -0.43 2.73 21.22
C ALA A 289 0.54 2.99 22.38
N PHE A 290 0.39 2.27 23.49
CA PHE A 290 1.30 2.38 24.64
C PHE A 290 2.70 1.84 24.32
N ALA A 291 2.80 0.68 23.68
CA ALA A 291 4.08 0.08 23.28
C ALA A 291 4.82 0.95 22.25
N LEU A 292 4.10 1.60 21.32
CA LEU A 292 4.69 2.56 20.38
C LEU A 292 5.17 3.84 21.08
N ALA A 293 4.45 4.33 22.10
CA ALA A 293 4.92 5.45 22.90
C ALA A 293 6.20 5.12 23.68
N GLU A 294 6.28 3.91 24.25
CA GLU A 294 7.51 3.39 24.89
C GLU A 294 8.65 3.24 23.89
N THR A 295 8.34 2.74 22.68
CA THR A 295 9.29 2.62 21.56
C THR A 295 9.88 3.99 21.21
N ALA A 296 9.03 5.00 20.99
CA ALA A 296 9.46 6.35 20.67
C ALA A 296 10.35 6.96 21.77
N ALA A 297 9.98 6.78 23.04
CA ALA A 297 10.76 7.28 24.17
C ALA A 297 12.15 6.64 24.28
N ILE A 298 12.25 5.33 24.06
CA ILE A 298 13.54 4.62 24.06
C ILE A 298 14.41 5.05 22.87
N LEU A 299 13.81 5.20 21.69
CA LEU A 299 14.53 5.68 20.51
C LEU A 299 15.02 7.12 20.69
N GLU A 300 14.25 8.00 21.35
CA GLU A 300 14.70 9.36 21.68
C GLU A 300 15.96 9.37 22.57
N MET A 301 16.07 8.41 23.50
CA MET A 301 17.27 8.26 24.35
C MET A 301 18.51 7.87 23.55
N LEU A 302 18.36 7.08 22.46
CA LEU A 302 19.48 6.69 21.59
C LEU A 302 20.14 7.89 20.89
N PHE A 303 19.35 8.90 20.52
CA PHE A 303 19.81 10.05 19.73
C PHE A 303 20.14 11.29 20.59
N SER A 304 19.95 11.20 21.91
CA SER A 304 20.21 12.30 22.85
C SER A 304 21.65 12.33 23.42
N GLU A 305 22.53 11.43 22.95
CA GLU A 305 23.96 11.36 23.33
C GLU A 305 24.90 11.93 22.26
#